data_AF-A0A438HTA9-F1
#
_entry.id   AF-A0A438HTA9-F1
#
_cell.length_a   1.000
_cell.length_b   1.000
_cell.length_c   1.000
_cell.angle_alpha   90.00
_cell.angle_beta   90.00
_cell.angle_gamma   90.00
#
_symmetry.space_group_name_H-M   'P 1'
#
loop_
_entity.id
_entity.type
_entity.pdbx_description
1 polymer ?
#
loop_
_entity_poly.entity_id
_entity_poly.type
_entity_poly.pdbx_seq_one_letter_code
_entity_poly.pdbx_strand_id
1 'polypeptide(L)'
;MPSVAMVYFERFRGILHEGEIDKRVQFLIEGLFAIRKAKFQGHPAVRPELDLVEQEDQLTHEISLEEKIDPEITLDIFKPDPQFLESEKRYEELKKTILGEESEDEAGSDAGSDDEDEDEDDDEDDDEDDDEEDEQQMKIKDETETNLVNLRRTIYLTIMSSIDFEEAGHKLLKIKLEPGQEGGGGGGGGMRRGKTPFRFENMWLKEEELKDLIRSWWMSYAIGGSYSHILAIKLKALKHDLKVWHRDVFRNVATTKL
;
A
#
# COMPACT_ATOMS: atom_id res chain seq x y z
N MET A 1 29.43 -5.37 26.43
CA MET A 1 28.25 -6.24 26.35
C MET A 1 27.88 -6.40 24.88
N PRO A 2 27.62 -7.60 24.35
CA PRO A 2 27.00 -7.70 23.02
C PRO A 2 25.69 -6.91 23.02
N SER A 3 25.40 -6.16 21.96
CA SER A 3 24.12 -5.46 21.81
C SER A 3 22.96 -6.46 22.00
N VAL A 4 21.89 -6.07 22.69
CA VAL A 4 20.70 -6.93 22.91
C VAL A 4 20.16 -7.49 21.58
N ALA A 5 20.29 -6.74 20.48
CA ALA A 5 19.96 -7.20 19.14
C ALA A 5 20.74 -8.47 18.73
N MET A 6 22.02 -8.58 19.10
CA MET A 6 22.84 -9.77 18.81
C MET A 6 22.26 -11.02 19.46
N VAL A 7 21.76 -10.90 20.70
CA VAL A 7 21.17 -12.02 21.45
C VAL A 7 19.95 -12.57 20.71
N TYR A 8 19.09 -11.70 20.17
CA TYR A 8 17.94 -12.13 19.36
C TYR A 8 18.35 -12.85 18.08
N PHE A 9 19.35 -12.33 17.37
CA PHE A 9 19.85 -12.97 16.14
C PHE A 9 20.57 -14.29 16.41
N GLU A 10 21.25 -14.44 17.54
CA GLU A 10 21.84 -15.71 17.97
C GLU A 10 20.75 -16.74 18.28
N ARG A 11 19.67 -16.33 18.97
CA ARG A 11 18.49 -17.20 19.16
C ARG A 11 17.85 -17.63 17.84
N PHE A 12 17.66 -16.71 16.89
CA PHE A 12 17.13 -17.07 15.57
C PHE A 12 18.06 -18.01 14.79
N ARG A 13 19.38 -17.86 14.94
CA ARG A 13 20.35 -18.81 14.35
C ARG A 13 20.25 -20.19 15.01
N GLY A 14 20.08 -20.26 16.33
CA GLY A 14 19.83 -21.51 17.04
C GLY A 14 18.57 -22.21 16.54
N ILE A 15 17.45 -21.47 16.43
CA ILE A 15 16.18 -21.99 15.89
C ILE A 15 16.35 -22.56 14.46
N LEU A 16 17.17 -21.90 13.63
CA LEU A 16 17.42 -22.31 12.24
C LEU A 16 18.23 -23.62 12.13
N HIS A 17 19.16 -23.87 13.05
CA HIS A 17 20.09 -25.01 12.96
C HIS A 17 19.77 -26.17 13.92
N GLU A 18 19.15 -25.89 15.05
CA GLU A 18 18.89 -26.86 16.13
C GLU A 18 17.41 -27.29 16.19
N GLY A 19 16.50 -26.52 15.59
CA GLY A 19 15.07 -26.81 15.60
C GLY A 19 14.59 -27.53 14.33
N GLU A 20 13.69 -28.51 14.50
CA GLU A 20 12.81 -28.94 13.41
C GLU A 20 11.78 -27.83 13.16
N ILE A 21 12.08 -26.94 12.21
CA ILE A 21 11.22 -25.79 11.89
C ILE A 21 10.50 -25.97 10.56
N ASP A 22 9.28 -25.44 10.49
CA ASP A 22 8.50 -25.40 9.26
C ASP A 22 9.20 -24.54 8.19
N LYS A 23 9.08 -24.94 6.92
CA LYS A 23 9.71 -24.28 5.77
C LYS A 23 9.36 -22.79 5.72
N ARG A 24 8.13 -22.42 6.06
CA ARG A 24 7.72 -21.02 6.08
C ARG A 24 8.49 -20.20 7.12
N VAL A 25 8.67 -20.75 8.32
CA VAL A 25 9.41 -20.10 9.41
C VAL A 25 10.88 -19.97 9.03
N GLN A 26 11.46 -21.01 8.42
CA GLN A 26 12.80 -20.96 7.85
C GLN A 26 12.95 -19.80 6.87
N PHE A 27 12.04 -19.65 5.91
CA PHE A 27 12.09 -18.55 4.93
C PHE A 27 11.97 -17.17 5.56
N LEU A 28 11.14 -17.01 6.60
CA LEU A 28 11.01 -15.74 7.30
C LEU A 28 12.31 -15.36 8.03
N ILE A 29 12.93 -16.32 8.72
CA ILE A 29 14.20 -16.11 9.43
C ILE A 29 15.33 -15.83 8.45
N GLU A 30 15.45 -16.60 7.36
CA GLU A 30 16.42 -16.33 6.28
C GLU A 30 16.23 -14.94 5.67
N GLY A 31 14.97 -14.54 5.43
CA GLY A 31 14.63 -13.20 4.94
C GLY A 31 15.11 -12.10 5.90
N LEU A 32 14.92 -12.30 7.20
CA LEU A 32 15.43 -11.38 8.23
C LEU A 32 16.96 -11.29 8.22
N PHE A 33 17.67 -12.42 8.04
CA PHE A 33 19.13 -12.41 7.90
C PHE A 33 19.60 -11.70 6.62
N ALA A 34 18.86 -11.82 5.51
CA ALA A 34 19.14 -11.09 4.28
C ALA A 34 19.00 -9.57 4.47
N ILE A 35 17.92 -9.12 5.14
CA ILE A 35 17.71 -7.70 5.49
C ILE A 35 18.86 -7.18 6.37
N ARG A 36 19.27 -7.96 7.38
CA ARG A 36 20.41 -7.61 8.23
C ARG A 36 21.72 -7.51 7.44
N LYS A 37 21.97 -8.43 6.50
CA LYS A 37 23.15 -8.40 5.62
C LYS A 37 23.15 -7.17 4.72
N ALA A 38 21.96 -6.75 4.28
CA ALA A 38 21.72 -5.51 3.55
C ALA A 38 21.69 -4.27 4.48
N LYS A 39 22.06 -4.39 5.76
CA LYS A 39 22.05 -3.29 6.75
C LYS A 39 20.71 -2.54 6.81
N PHE A 40 19.60 -3.26 6.67
CA PHE A 40 18.24 -2.69 6.72
C PHE A 40 17.96 -1.63 5.63
N GLN A 41 18.61 -1.75 4.47
CA GLN A 41 18.27 -0.96 3.27
C GLN A 41 16.77 -1.10 2.95
N GLY A 42 16.05 0.03 2.91
CA GLY A 42 14.59 0.07 2.71
C GLY A 42 13.76 0.15 4.00
N HIS A 43 14.40 0.04 5.17
CA HIS A 43 13.77 0.17 6.48
C HIS A 43 14.48 1.25 7.31
N PRO A 44 14.37 2.54 6.93
CA PRO A 44 14.93 3.62 7.73
C PRO A 44 14.26 3.67 9.11
N ALA A 45 15.02 4.04 10.15
CA ALA A 45 14.53 4.10 11.53
C ALA A 45 13.42 5.15 11.69
N VAL A 46 13.61 6.32 11.06
CA VAL A 46 12.62 7.39 10.95
C VAL A 46 12.54 7.78 9.48
N ARG A 47 11.34 7.94 8.95
CA ARG A 47 11.16 8.45 7.58
C ARG A 47 11.52 9.94 7.56
N PRO A 48 12.19 10.46 6.52
CA PRO A 48 12.58 11.88 6.48
C PRO A 48 11.40 12.86 6.67
N GLU A 49 10.22 12.49 6.15
CA GLU A 49 8.98 13.26 6.29
C GLU A 49 8.45 13.35 7.74
N LEU A 50 8.92 12.47 8.63
CA LEU A 50 8.45 12.34 10.01
C LEU A 50 9.50 12.78 11.04
N ASP A 51 10.66 13.26 10.59
CA ASP A 51 11.75 13.74 11.46
C ASP A 51 11.54 15.22 11.79
N LEU A 52 10.54 15.50 12.65
CA LEU A 52 10.04 16.85 12.94
C LEU A 52 10.49 17.39 14.31
N VAL A 53 11.00 16.54 15.19
CA VAL A 53 11.29 16.88 16.58
C VAL A 53 12.77 16.71 16.83
N GLU A 54 13.41 17.77 17.33
CA GLU A 54 14.82 17.76 17.69
C GLU A 54 15.10 16.73 18.79
N GLN A 55 16.30 16.13 18.76
CA GLN A 55 16.64 15.05 19.69
C GLN A 55 16.61 15.48 21.17
N GLU A 56 16.84 16.77 21.45
CA GLU A 56 16.84 17.33 22.80
C GLU A 56 15.42 17.44 23.39
N ASP A 57 14.41 17.58 22.52
CA ASP A 57 13.00 17.72 22.91
C ASP A 57 12.25 16.38 22.93
N GLN A 58 12.89 15.28 22.51
CA GLN A 58 12.29 13.95 22.49
C GLN A 58 12.20 13.34 23.90
N LEU A 59 10.96 13.16 24.39
CA LEU A 59 10.68 12.47 25.65
C LEU A 59 10.45 10.97 25.42
N THR A 60 11.44 10.15 25.75
CA THR A 60 11.35 8.68 25.64
C THR A 60 10.74 8.07 26.90
N HIS A 61 9.58 7.43 26.76
CA HIS A 61 8.92 6.72 27.86
C HIS A 61 9.42 5.27 27.95
N GLU A 62 9.91 4.86 29.12
CA GLU A 62 10.31 3.48 29.37
C GLU A 62 9.12 2.67 29.91
N ILE A 63 8.52 1.86 29.05
CA ILE A 63 7.33 1.05 29.38
C ILE A 63 7.70 -0.43 29.26
N SER A 64 7.40 -1.21 30.31
CA SER A 64 7.62 -2.66 30.31
C SER A 64 6.43 -3.40 29.72
N LEU A 65 6.69 -4.53 29.04
CA LEU A 65 5.64 -5.40 28.48
C LEU A 65 4.82 -6.13 29.56
N GLU A 66 5.36 -6.29 30.77
CA GLU A 66 4.69 -7.00 31.87
C GLU A 66 3.85 -6.07 32.75
N GLU A 67 4.02 -4.75 32.58
CA GLU A 67 3.33 -3.74 33.36
C GLU A 67 1.88 -3.61 32.92
N LYS A 68 0.96 -3.48 33.89
CA LYS A 68 -0.44 -3.21 33.62
C LYS A 68 -0.61 -1.71 33.46
N ILE A 69 -0.71 -1.27 32.22
CA ILE A 69 -0.99 0.12 31.86
C ILE A 69 -2.50 0.35 31.96
N ASP A 70 -2.91 1.41 32.66
CA ASP A 70 -4.30 1.85 32.62
C ASP A 70 -4.55 2.53 31.26
N PRO A 71 -5.48 2.02 30.43
CA PRO A 71 -5.78 2.65 29.15
C PRO A 71 -6.58 3.96 29.29
N GLU A 72 -7.03 4.34 30.48
CA GLU A 72 -7.72 5.60 30.76
C GLU A 72 -8.91 5.90 29.83
N ILE A 73 -9.59 4.86 29.31
CA ILE A 73 -10.68 4.91 28.30
C ILE A 73 -11.80 5.89 28.69
N THR A 74 -11.94 6.16 29.99
CA THR A 74 -12.90 7.12 30.51
C THR A 74 -12.68 8.57 30.06
N LEU A 75 -11.50 8.92 29.54
CA LEU A 75 -11.17 10.24 28.99
C LEU A 75 -11.78 10.45 27.60
N ASP A 76 -12.05 9.39 26.84
CA ASP A 76 -12.68 9.46 25.51
C ASP A 76 -14.19 9.78 25.59
N ILE A 77 -14.78 9.70 26.78
CA ILE A 77 -16.20 9.94 27.02
C ILE A 77 -16.38 11.34 27.61
N PHE A 78 -17.13 12.19 26.91
CA PHE A 78 -17.49 13.52 27.40
C PHE A 78 -18.15 13.45 28.77
N LYS A 79 -17.60 14.24 29.70
CA LYS A 79 -18.13 14.44 31.04
C LYS A 79 -18.13 15.93 31.36
N PRO A 80 -19.14 16.42 32.09
CA PRO A 80 -19.13 17.80 32.55
C PRO A 80 -17.99 18.01 33.55
N ASP A 81 -17.12 18.98 33.28
CA ASP A 81 -16.04 19.40 34.17
C ASP A 81 -16.48 20.59 35.03
N PRO A 82 -16.54 20.46 36.37
CA PRO A 82 -16.81 21.58 37.27
C PRO A 82 -15.79 22.72 37.20
N GLN A 83 -14.55 22.43 36.78
CA GLN A 83 -13.45 23.41 36.67
C GLN A 83 -13.15 23.81 35.21
N PHE A 84 -14.10 23.60 34.30
CA PHE A 84 -13.93 23.85 32.86
C PHE A 84 -13.24 25.19 32.55
N LEU A 85 -13.68 26.29 33.17
CA LEU A 85 -13.12 27.63 32.94
C LEU A 85 -11.64 27.76 33.35
N GLU A 86 -11.22 27.08 34.43
CA GLU A 86 -9.81 27.10 34.86
C GLU A 86 -8.95 26.20 33.97
N SER A 87 -9.48 25.04 33.58
CA SER A 87 -8.82 24.08 32.68
C SER A 87 -8.58 24.68 31.30
N GLU A 88 -9.58 25.36 30.73
CA GLU A 88 -9.47 26.11 29.46
C GLU A 88 -8.37 27.16 29.54
N LYS A 89 -8.38 28.00 30.58
CA LYS A 89 -7.37 29.05 30.73
C LYS A 89 -5.95 28.47 30.80
N ARG A 90 -5.75 27.37 31.54
CA ARG A 90 -4.44 26.70 31.61
C ARG A 90 -4.02 26.13 30.26
N TYR A 91 -4.97 25.59 29.49
CA TYR A 91 -4.71 25.09 28.15
C TYR A 91 -4.31 26.22 27.19
N GLU A 92 -4.99 27.36 27.23
CA GLU A 92 -4.64 28.54 26.43
C GLU A 92 -3.23 29.05 26.75
N GLU A 93 -2.88 29.17 28.04
CA GLU A 93 -1.53 29.55 28.47
C GLU A 93 -0.45 28.57 27.95
N LEU A 94 -0.74 27.27 28.00
CA LEU A 94 0.15 26.22 27.48
C LEU A 94 0.27 26.29 25.95
N LYS A 95 -0.85 26.48 25.24
CA LYS A 95 -0.91 26.62 23.78
C LYS A 95 -0.03 27.77 23.31
N LYS A 96 -0.15 28.95 23.95
CA LYS A 96 0.69 30.12 23.66
C LYS A 96 2.17 29.85 23.88
N THR A 97 2.51 29.07 24.92
CA THR A 97 3.91 28.71 25.22
C THR A 97 4.52 27.81 24.15
N ILE A 98 3.75 26.90 23.56
CA ILE A 98 4.24 25.93 22.56
C ILE A 98 4.29 26.52 21.15
N LEU A 99 3.25 27.25 20.75
CA LEU A 99 3.08 27.76 19.37
C LEU A 99 3.55 29.21 19.19
N GLY A 100 3.76 29.96 20.28
CA GLY A 100 4.05 31.39 20.26
C GLY A 100 2.81 32.28 20.10
N GLU A 101 2.91 33.52 20.59
CA GLU A 101 1.82 34.52 20.55
C GLU A 101 1.49 35.04 19.14
N GLU A 102 2.39 34.87 18.15
CA GLU A 102 2.17 35.28 16.74
C GLU A 102 1.18 34.37 15.97
N SER A 103 0.67 33.30 16.59
CA SER A 103 -0.28 32.38 15.94
C SER A 103 -1.75 32.83 16.03
N GLU A 104 -2.03 33.99 16.62
CA GLU A 104 -3.39 34.49 16.88
C GLU A 104 -4.02 35.26 15.71
N ASP A 105 -3.29 35.58 14.65
CA ASP A 105 -3.80 36.41 13.53
C ASP A 105 -4.60 35.63 12.46
N GLU A 106 -4.72 34.30 12.57
CA GLU A 106 -5.38 33.44 11.54
C GLU A 106 -6.49 32.53 12.11
N ALA A 107 -7.19 32.96 13.16
CA ALA A 107 -8.38 32.28 13.65
C ALA A 107 -9.64 33.11 13.34
N GLY A 108 -10.10 32.98 12.09
CA GLY A 108 -11.39 33.50 11.63
C GLY A 108 -12.54 33.07 12.53
N SER A 109 -13.34 34.06 12.92
CA SER A 109 -14.53 33.92 13.75
C SER A 109 -15.67 33.29 12.94
N ASP A 110 -15.85 31.98 13.05
CA ASP A 110 -17.05 31.30 12.54
C ASP A 110 -18.08 31.15 13.66
N ALA A 111 -18.94 32.16 13.78
CA ALA A 111 -20.16 32.12 14.57
C ALA A 111 -21.36 32.25 13.61
N GLY A 112 -21.62 31.20 12.84
CA GLY A 112 -22.80 31.09 11.97
C GLY A 112 -24.05 30.72 12.77
N SER A 113 -24.88 31.73 13.04
CA SER A 113 -26.24 31.62 13.57
C SER A 113 -27.20 31.11 12.49
N ASP A 114 -28.05 30.19 12.91
CA ASP A 114 -29.22 29.60 12.27
C ASP A 114 -30.34 30.66 12.04
N ASP A 115 -30.92 30.73 10.83
CA ASP A 115 -32.29 31.20 10.61
C ASP A 115 -32.83 30.65 9.28
N GLU A 116 -34.10 30.21 9.31
CA GLU A 116 -34.77 29.32 8.36
C GLU A 116 -35.51 30.08 7.22
N ASP A 117 -35.74 29.34 6.12
CA ASP A 117 -36.95 29.34 5.26
C ASP A 117 -37.02 30.03 3.88
N GLU A 118 -37.46 29.17 2.93
CA GLU A 118 -38.30 29.35 1.73
C GLU A 118 -37.69 29.78 0.36
N ASP A 119 -37.37 28.73 -0.42
CA ASP A 119 -37.88 28.34 -1.76
C ASP A 119 -37.86 29.28 -2.99
N GLU A 120 -37.28 28.70 -4.06
CA GLU A 120 -37.61 28.74 -5.50
C GLU A 120 -37.62 30.10 -6.26
N ASP A 121 -36.60 30.35 -7.10
CA ASP A 121 -36.64 30.06 -8.56
C ASP A 121 -35.50 30.74 -9.35
N ASP A 122 -34.88 29.91 -10.19
CA ASP A 122 -34.31 30.09 -11.55
C ASP A 122 -33.42 31.28 -11.99
N ASP A 123 -32.46 30.87 -12.82
CA ASP A 123 -31.84 31.55 -13.98
C ASP A 123 -30.59 32.46 -13.86
N GLU A 124 -29.55 31.92 -14.53
CA GLU A 124 -28.59 32.54 -15.46
C GLU A 124 -27.43 33.43 -14.95
N ASP A 125 -26.23 32.94 -15.27
CA ASP A 125 -25.02 33.61 -15.80
C ASP A 125 -24.64 35.00 -15.25
N ASP A 126 -23.43 35.14 -14.71
CA ASP A 126 -22.27 35.75 -15.39
C ASP A 126 -21.12 36.03 -14.40
N ASP A 127 -19.92 36.03 -14.95
CA ASP A 127 -18.58 36.07 -14.36
C ASP A 127 -18.26 37.28 -13.45
N GLU A 128 -17.53 37.07 -12.35
CA GLU A 128 -16.54 38.04 -11.84
C GLU A 128 -15.30 37.30 -11.28
N ASP A 129 -14.20 37.43 -12.02
CA ASP A 129 -12.82 37.07 -11.66
C ASP A 129 -12.31 37.89 -10.46
N ASP A 130 -11.46 37.30 -9.61
CA ASP A 130 -10.42 38.04 -8.91
C ASP A 130 -9.10 37.26 -8.92
N ASP A 131 -8.08 37.92 -9.43
CA ASP A 131 -6.74 37.44 -9.79
C ASP A 131 -5.90 37.10 -8.55
N GLU A 132 -5.06 36.06 -8.63
CA GLU A 132 -3.63 36.09 -8.26
C GLU A 132 -3.01 34.66 -8.23
N GLU A 133 -2.39 34.26 -9.35
CA GLU A 133 -1.10 33.56 -9.48
C GLU A 133 -1.00 32.86 -10.86
N ASP A 134 -0.82 33.70 -11.87
CA ASP A 134 -0.63 33.35 -13.28
C ASP A 134 0.75 32.72 -13.52
N GLU A 135 0.88 31.42 -13.27
CA GLU A 135 1.88 30.56 -13.93
C GLU A 135 1.41 29.09 -14.11
N GLN A 136 0.11 28.85 -13.99
CA GLN A 136 -0.46 27.51 -14.23
C GLN A 136 -0.86 27.36 -15.70
N GLN A 137 0.10 26.85 -16.48
CA GLN A 137 -0.05 26.21 -17.79
C GLN A 137 -1.51 26.08 -18.27
N MET A 138 -1.87 26.77 -19.35
CA MET A 138 -3.00 26.42 -20.20
C MET A 138 -2.87 24.97 -20.68
N LYS A 139 -3.32 24.02 -19.86
CA LYS A 139 -3.19 22.58 -20.10
C LYS A 139 -4.42 22.16 -20.88
N ILE A 140 -4.31 22.23 -22.21
CA ILE A 140 -5.36 21.79 -23.15
C ILE A 140 -5.79 20.37 -22.76
N LYS A 141 -7.03 20.25 -22.27
CA LYS A 141 -7.63 18.96 -21.89
C LYS A 141 -8.09 18.26 -23.16
N ASP A 142 -7.38 17.19 -23.54
CA ASP A 142 -7.72 16.39 -24.71
C ASP A 142 -8.91 15.46 -24.39
N GLU A 143 -10.09 15.81 -24.89
CA GLU A 143 -11.31 14.97 -24.77
C GLU A 143 -11.46 13.95 -25.90
N THR A 144 -10.57 13.97 -26.91
CA THR A 144 -10.78 13.23 -28.16
C THR A 144 -10.19 11.81 -28.16
N GLU A 145 -9.47 11.41 -27.10
CA GLU A 145 -8.73 10.13 -26.95
C GLU A 145 -7.88 9.72 -28.17
N THR A 146 -7.55 10.67 -29.06
CA THR A 146 -6.95 10.38 -30.38
C THR A 146 -5.57 9.75 -30.26
N ASN A 147 -4.79 10.18 -29.26
CA ASN A 147 -3.49 9.61 -28.95
C ASN A 147 -3.56 8.12 -28.54
N LEU A 148 -4.57 7.73 -27.77
CA LEU A 148 -4.79 6.35 -27.35
C LEU A 148 -5.19 5.47 -28.55
N VAL A 149 -6.05 5.98 -29.43
CA VAL A 149 -6.48 5.28 -30.64
C VAL A 149 -5.31 5.08 -31.60
N ASN A 150 -4.46 6.09 -31.79
CA ASN A 150 -3.26 5.99 -32.63
C ASN A 150 -2.23 5.01 -32.06
N LEU A 151 -2.04 5.00 -30.73
CA LEU A 151 -1.18 4.02 -30.06
C LEU A 151 -1.70 2.59 -30.27
N ARG A 152 -3.01 2.35 -30.09
CA ARG A 152 -3.65 1.05 -30.32
C ARG A 152 -3.49 0.57 -31.76
N ARG A 153 -3.68 1.46 -32.74
CA ARG A 153 -3.45 1.15 -34.18
C ARG A 153 -1.99 0.76 -34.44
N THR A 154 -1.04 1.48 -33.83
CA THR A 154 0.39 1.23 -33.99
C THR A 154 0.80 -0.12 -33.39
N ILE A 155 0.32 -0.44 -32.19
CA ILE A 155 0.56 -1.73 -31.53
C ILE A 155 -0.04 -2.88 -32.37
N TYR A 156 -1.29 -2.71 -32.83
CA TYR A 156 -1.96 -3.71 -33.66
C TYR A 156 -1.20 -3.99 -34.96
N LEU A 157 -0.81 -2.95 -35.70
CA LEU A 157 -0.05 -3.08 -36.95
C LEU A 157 1.34 -3.70 -36.72
N THR A 158 2.00 -3.37 -35.60
CA THR A 158 3.30 -3.95 -35.22
C THR A 158 3.19 -5.45 -34.97
N ILE A 159 2.12 -5.91 -34.34
CA ILE A 159 1.85 -7.33 -34.13
C ILE A 159 1.49 -8.02 -35.46
N MET A 160 0.62 -7.39 -36.27
CA MET A 160 0.14 -7.97 -37.53
C MET A 160 1.19 -8.00 -38.65
N SER A 161 2.22 -7.17 -38.57
CA SER A 161 3.33 -7.13 -39.54
C SER A 161 4.58 -7.88 -39.07
N SER A 162 4.54 -8.49 -37.89
CA SER A 162 5.62 -9.36 -37.40
C SER A 162 5.36 -10.81 -37.81
N ILE A 163 6.42 -11.53 -38.15
CA ILE A 163 6.30 -12.93 -38.58
C ILE A 163 6.19 -13.87 -37.37
N ASP A 164 6.93 -13.57 -36.29
CA ASP A 164 7.01 -14.38 -35.08
C ASP A 164 6.85 -13.54 -33.80
N PHE A 165 6.50 -14.19 -32.69
CA PHE A 165 6.25 -13.52 -31.40
C PHE A 165 7.51 -12.86 -30.80
N GLU A 166 8.70 -13.39 -31.08
CA GLU A 166 9.98 -12.79 -30.65
C GLU A 166 10.23 -11.46 -31.39
N GLU A 167 9.94 -11.41 -32.69
CA GLU A 167 10.07 -10.21 -33.50
C GLU A 167 9.06 -9.13 -33.07
N ALA A 168 7.81 -9.54 -32.81
CA ALA A 168 6.79 -8.66 -32.27
C ALA A 168 7.20 -8.10 -30.90
N GLY A 169 7.70 -8.95 -30.00
CA GLY A 169 8.18 -8.54 -28.67
C GLY A 169 9.32 -7.53 -28.75
N HIS A 170 10.31 -7.77 -29.60
CA HIS A 170 11.45 -6.87 -29.79
C HIS A 170 11.02 -5.52 -30.40
N LYS A 171 10.09 -5.51 -31.35
CA LYS A 171 9.55 -4.28 -31.94
C LYS A 171 8.71 -3.48 -30.93
N LEU A 172 7.88 -4.15 -30.13
CA LEU A 172 7.06 -3.50 -29.10
C LEU A 172 7.93 -2.88 -27.99
N LEU A 173 9.03 -3.54 -27.59
CA LEU A 173 10.00 -2.99 -26.63
C LEU A 173 10.70 -1.72 -27.14
N LYS A 174 10.72 -1.52 -28.46
CA LYS A 174 11.35 -0.36 -29.11
C LYS A 174 10.38 0.83 -29.22
N ILE A 175 9.09 0.61 -29.01
CA ILE A 175 8.09 1.69 -28.89
C ILE A 175 8.25 2.29 -27.48
N LYS A 176 8.60 3.58 -27.41
CA LYS A 176 8.63 4.31 -26.15
C LYS A 176 7.21 4.58 -25.71
N LEU A 177 6.78 3.89 -24.66
CA LEU A 177 5.49 4.12 -23.99
C LEU A 177 5.73 5.11 -22.85
N GLU A 178 4.94 6.18 -22.78
CA GLU A 178 4.98 7.09 -21.63
C GLU A 178 4.37 6.40 -20.41
N PRO A 179 4.87 6.64 -19.18
CA PRO A 179 4.32 6.07 -17.95
C PRO A 179 2.81 6.38 -17.85
N GLY A 180 1.98 5.35 -17.82
CA GLY A 180 0.51 5.46 -17.84
C GLY A 180 -0.17 5.05 -19.15
N GLN A 181 0.57 4.90 -20.25
CA GLN A 181 0.04 4.35 -21.51
C GLN A 181 0.06 2.81 -21.57
N GLU A 182 0.70 2.17 -20.59
CA GLU A 182 0.83 0.71 -20.48
C GLU A 182 -0.44 0.01 -19.98
N GLY A 183 -1.38 0.78 -19.41
CA GLY A 183 -2.69 0.32 -18.96
C GLY A 183 -3.78 1.08 -19.70
N GLY A 184 -4.44 0.44 -20.66
CA GLY A 184 -5.59 1.06 -21.32
C GLY A 184 -6.74 1.31 -20.35
N GLY A 185 -7.15 2.57 -20.20
CA GLY A 185 -8.48 2.98 -19.75
C GLY A 185 -8.50 3.80 -18.46
N GLY A 186 -8.75 5.11 -18.60
CA GLY A 186 -9.18 5.98 -17.52
C GLY A 186 -10.64 5.73 -17.10
N GLY A 187 -11.04 6.44 -16.04
CA GLY A 187 -12.42 6.51 -15.57
C GLY A 187 -12.53 6.27 -14.08
N GLY A 188 -12.77 7.34 -13.31
CA GLY A 188 -13.15 7.28 -11.91
C GLY A 188 -14.32 6.33 -11.70
N GLY A 189 -14.06 5.27 -10.96
CA GLY A 189 -15.05 4.29 -10.55
C GLY A 189 -14.50 3.65 -9.30
N GLY A 190 -15.15 3.93 -8.17
CA GLY A 190 -14.72 3.52 -6.84
C GLY A 190 -14.13 2.12 -6.84
N MET A 191 -12.94 2.00 -6.25
CA MET A 191 -12.25 0.73 -6.02
C MET A 191 -13.18 -0.16 -5.19
N ARG A 192 -14.11 -0.83 -5.86
CA ARG A 192 -14.71 -2.06 -5.38
C ARG A 192 -13.50 -2.91 -5.03
N ARG A 193 -13.30 -3.19 -3.74
CA ARG A 193 -12.31 -4.17 -3.29
C ARG A 193 -12.66 -5.48 -3.97
N GLY A 194 -12.16 -5.66 -5.19
CA GLY A 194 -12.30 -6.87 -5.95
C GLY A 194 -11.61 -8.00 -5.21
N LYS A 195 -11.89 -9.22 -5.62
CA LYS A 195 -11.13 -10.39 -5.17
C LYS A 195 -9.65 -10.06 -5.30
N THR A 196 -8.94 -10.06 -4.17
CA THR A 196 -7.51 -9.76 -4.13
C THR A 196 -6.81 -10.56 -5.23
N PRO A 197 -6.02 -9.90 -6.09
CA PRO A 197 -5.23 -10.57 -7.11
C PRO A 197 -4.43 -11.69 -6.47
N PHE A 198 -4.22 -12.77 -7.21
CA PHE A 198 -3.39 -13.85 -6.72
C PHE A 198 -1.98 -13.30 -6.45
N ARG A 199 -1.57 -13.34 -5.18
CA ARG A 199 -0.21 -12.97 -4.80
C ARG A 199 0.67 -14.19 -4.93
N PHE A 200 1.65 -14.09 -5.81
CA PHE A 200 2.69 -15.10 -5.94
C PHE A 200 3.74 -14.83 -4.86
N GLU A 201 4.00 -15.81 -4.00
CA GLU A 201 4.97 -15.63 -2.91
C GLU A 201 6.37 -16.06 -3.39
N ASN A 202 7.36 -15.19 -3.19
CA ASN A 202 8.74 -15.43 -3.65
C ASN A 202 9.36 -16.73 -3.08
N MET A 203 8.86 -17.21 -1.93
CA MET A 203 9.29 -18.48 -1.34
C MET A 203 8.99 -19.68 -2.24
N TRP A 204 7.98 -19.63 -3.10
CA TRP A 204 7.64 -20.75 -3.98
C TRP A 204 8.76 -21.03 -4.99
N LEU A 205 9.49 -20.00 -5.43
CA LEU A 205 10.58 -20.16 -6.41
C LEU A 205 11.83 -20.85 -5.84
N LYS A 206 11.94 -20.93 -4.51
CA LYS A 206 13.03 -21.64 -3.84
C LYS A 206 12.79 -23.15 -3.75
N GLU A 207 11.56 -23.61 -3.99
CA GLU A 207 11.27 -25.05 -4.09
C GLU A 207 11.70 -25.55 -5.47
N GLU A 208 12.69 -26.44 -5.49
CA GLU A 208 13.27 -27.00 -6.72
C GLU A 208 12.21 -27.68 -7.60
N GLU A 209 11.17 -28.23 -6.99
CA GLU A 209 10.10 -28.98 -7.66
C GLU A 209 8.94 -28.10 -8.16
N LEU A 210 8.87 -26.80 -7.82
CA LEU A 210 7.73 -25.95 -8.21
C LEU A 210 7.53 -25.94 -9.72
N LYS A 211 8.63 -25.79 -10.48
CA LYS A 211 8.57 -25.69 -11.95
C LYS A 211 8.06 -26.98 -12.58
N ASP A 212 8.48 -28.13 -12.04
CA ASP A 212 8.08 -29.44 -12.53
C ASP A 212 6.64 -29.77 -12.14
N LEU A 213 6.20 -29.37 -10.94
CA LEU A 213 4.81 -29.44 -10.50
C LEU A 213 3.88 -28.60 -11.39
N ILE A 214 4.22 -27.33 -11.62
CA ILE A 214 3.45 -26.44 -12.51
C ILE A 214 3.37 -27.03 -13.92
N ARG A 215 4.49 -27.53 -14.46
CA ARG A 215 4.53 -28.16 -15.79
C ARG A 215 3.66 -29.41 -15.84
N SER A 216 3.74 -30.27 -14.83
CA SER A 216 2.93 -31.49 -14.71
C SER A 216 1.43 -31.17 -14.68
N TRP A 217 1.01 -30.23 -13.83
CA TRP A 217 -0.38 -29.78 -13.75
C TRP A 217 -0.86 -29.13 -15.04
N TRP A 218 -0.03 -28.26 -15.64
CA TRP A 218 -0.39 -27.59 -16.90
C TRP A 218 -0.66 -28.56 -18.04
N MET A 219 0.11 -29.65 -18.10
CA MET A 219 -0.02 -30.71 -19.10
C MET A 219 -1.18 -31.66 -18.79
N SER A 220 -1.55 -31.86 -17.52
CA SER A 220 -2.67 -32.74 -17.13
C SER A 220 -4.04 -32.13 -17.40
N TYR A 221 -4.15 -30.79 -17.48
CA TYR A 221 -5.40 -30.11 -17.80
C TYR A 221 -5.80 -30.33 -19.26
N ALA A 222 -6.58 -31.38 -19.53
CA ALA A 222 -7.22 -31.61 -20.82
C ALA A 222 -8.56 -30.88 -20.88
N ILE A 223 -8.57 -29.68 -21.48
CA ILE A 223 -9.76 -28.83 -21.62
C ILE A 223 -10.01 -28.60 -23.11
N GLY A 224 -11.25 -28.85 -23.56
CA GLY A 224 -11.69 -28.54 -24.92
C GLY A 224 -12.32 -27.16 -25.03
N GLY A 225 -12.24 -26.53 -26.21
CA GLY A 225 -12.87 -25.24 -26.50
C GLY A 225 -11.97 -24.32 -27.32
N SER A 226 -12.36 -23.04 -27.43
CA SER A 226 -11.51 -22.01 -28.03
C SER A 226 -10.24 -21.77 -27.20
N TYR A 227 -9.15 -21.33 -27.83
CA TYR A 227 -7.87 -21.05 -27.15
C TYR A 227 -7.99 -20.12 -25.94
N SER A 228 -8.81 -19.06 -26.02
CA SER A 228 -9.06 -18.14 -24.89
C SER A 228 -9.74 -18.83 -23.71
N HIS A 229 -10.73 -19.67 -24.00
CA HIS A 229 -11.42 -20.49 -22.99
C HIS A 229 -10.49 -21.51 -22.33
N ILE A 230 -9.68 -22.22 -23.14
CA ILE A 230 -8.70 -23.19 -22.63
C ILE A 230 -7.72 -22.50 -21.68
N LEU A 231 -7.16 -21.35 -22.07
CA LEU A 231 -6.21 -20.60 -21.25
C LEU A 231 -6.83 -20.15 -19.93
N ALA A 232 -8.03 -19.57 -19.96
CA ALA A 232 -8.72 -19.08 -18.77
C ALA A 232 -9.00 -20.20 -17.75
N ILE A 233 -9.45 -21.37 -18.22
CA ILE A 233 -9.74 -22.51 -17.35
C ILE A 233 -8.44 -23.14 -16.82
N LYS A 234 -7.39 -23.28 -17.65
CA LYS A 234 -6.07 -23.76 -17.19
C LYS A 234 -5.46 -22.87 -16.11
N LEU A 235 -5.52 -21.54 -16.28
CA LEU A 235 -5.03 -20.60 -15.27
C LEU A 235 -5.83 -20.68 -13.96
N LYS A 236 -7.16 -20.89 -14.06
CA LYS A 236 -8.02 -21.05 -12.88
C LYS A 236 -7.71 -22.34 -12.13
N ALA A 237 -7.49 -23.45 -12.84
CA ALA A 237 -7.08 -24.73 -12.28
C ALA A 237 -5.68 -24.63 -11.64
N LEU A 238 -4.72 -24.04 -12.35
CA LEU A 238 -3.37 -23.83 -11.84
C LEU A 238 -3.36 -22.99 -10.55
N LYS A 239 -4.15 -21.92 -10.52
CA LYS A 239 -4.32 -21.09 -9.31
C LYS A 239 -4.90 -21.88 -8.14
N HIS A 240 -5.79 -22.84 -8.39
CA HIS A 240 -6.35 -23.69 -7.35
C HIS A 240 -5.29 -24.66 -6.82
N ASP A 241 -4.57 -25.35 -7.70
CA ASP A 241 -3.58 -26.35 -7.32
C ASP A 241 -2.38 -25.72 -6.61
N LEU A 242 -1.95 -24.52 -7.05
CA LEU A 242 -0.97 -23.72 -6.32
C LEU A 242 -1.42 -23.36 -4.89
N LYS A 243 -2.71 -23.07 -4.68
CA LYS A 243 -3.23 -22.78 -3.33
C LYS A 243 -3.24 -24.02 -2.44
N VAL A 244 -3.62 -25.17 -3.00
CA VAL A 244 -3.62 -26.46 -2.30
C VAL A 244 -2.19 -26.83 -1.92
N TRP A 245 -1.27 -26.80 -2.89
CA TRP A 245 0.14 -27.06 -2.66
C TRP A 245 0.76 -26.09 -1.66
N HIS A 246 0.47 -24.79 -1.75
CA HIS A 246 0.94 -23.83 -0.77
C HIS A 246 0.48 -24.16 0.65
N ARG A 247 -0.77 -24.58 0.82
CA ARG A 247 -1.28 -25.03 2.12
C ARG A 247 -0.56 -26.28 2.59
N ASP A 248 -0.38 -27.27 1.71
CA ASP A 248 0.13 -28.58 2.12
C ASP A 248 1.65 -28.53 2.41
N VAL A 249 2.39 -27.65 1.72
CA VAL A 249 3.86 -27.49 1.88
C VAL A 249 4.25 -26.43 2.90
N PHE A 250 3.47 -25.35 3.05
CA PHE A 250 3.83 -24.19 3.90
C PHE A 250 2.83 -23.90 5.03
N ARG A 251 1.76 -24.69 5.17
CA ARG A 251 0.73 -24.50 6.21
C ARG A 251 0.42 -25.78 6.98
N ASN A 252 1.44 -26.52 7.39
CA ASN A 252 1.28 -27.44 8.52
C ASN A 252 1.47 -26.69 9.84
N VAL A 253 0.46 -25.87 10.18
CA VAL A 253 0.27 -25.30 11.53
C VAL A 253 -1.11 -25.68 12.04
N ALA A 254 -1.24 -26.96 12.38
CA ALA A 254 -2.25 -27.53 13.28
C ALA A 254 -1.67 -28.91 13.65
N THR A 255 -1.17 -29.20 14.84
CA THR A 255 -1.70 -28.89 16.17
C THR A 255 -0.60 -29.02 17.23
N THR A 256 -0.24 -27.94 17.91
CA THR A 256 0.12 -28.02 19.33
C THR A 256 -0.39 -26.74 19.99
N LYS A 257 -1.58 -26.82 20.58
CA LYS A 257 -1.91 -25.94 21.69
C LYS A 257 -0.96 -26.31 22.82
N LEU A 258 -0.18 -25.36 23.30
CA LEU A 258 0.31 -25.29 24.67
C LEU A 258 0.09 -23.87 25.15
#